data_AF-A0A6N7NP51-F1
#
_entry.id   AF-A0A6N7NP51-F1
#
_cell.length_a   1.000
_cell.length_b   1.000
_cell.length_c   1.000
_cell.angle_alpha   90.00
_cell.angle_beta   90.00
_cell.angle_gamma   90.00
#
_symmetry.space_group_name_H-M   'P 1'
#
loop_
_entity.id
_entity.type
_entity.pdbx_description
1 polymer ?
#
loop_
_entity_poly.entity_id
_entity_poly.type
_entity_poly.pdbx_seq_one_letter_code
_entity_poly.pdbx_strand_id
1 'polypeptide(L)'
;MYQLTEEIDTIKCLQTGAFIPRGHRLWNDYEAWCTAGNEPEPVPPLFAPGSAQFHRFIRGKAWEWMAQCARDRGYDSIESCCSYVGSAVPRYAQDAIAMIAWRDGVNLALETIESTAEENAPDWRKVQAQLPQPDAFGWPAEQAPEIIGG
;
A
#
# COMPACT_ATOMS: atom_id res chain seq x y z
N MET A 1 10.59 -3.57 30.08
CA MET A 1 10.22 -2.93 28.80
C MET A 1 9.29 -3.87 28.06
N TYR A 2 8.24 -3.34 27.46
CA TYR A 2 7.19 -4.11 26.79
C TYR A 2 7.03 -3.63 25.35
N GLN A 3 6.52 -4.49 24.49
CA GLN A 3 6.21 -4.20 23.09
C GLN A 3 4.77 -4.63 22.80
N LEU A 4 4.03 -3.81 22.06
CA LEU A 4 2.69 -4.14 21.58
C LEU A 4 2.76 -5.24 20.51
N THR A 5 1.67 -5.99 20.35
CA THR A 5 1.53 -6.95 19.25
C THR A 5 0.34 -6.59 18.37
N GLU A 6 0.17 -7.29 17.23
CA GLU A 6 -1.01 -7.12 16.38
C GLU A 6 -2.31 -7.49 17.10
N GLU A 7 -2.22 -8.39 18.09
CA GLU A 7 -3.32 -8.72 18.98
C GLU A 7 -3.37 -7.73 20.15
N ILE A 8 -4.44 -6.93 20.21
CA ILE A 8 -4.58 -5.86 21.22
C ILE A 8 -4.55 -6.37 22.67
N ASP A 9 -4.95 -7.63 22.89
CA ASP A 9 -4.96 -8.27 24.19
C ASP A 9 -3.69 -9.10 24.45
N THR A 10 -2.64 -8.95 23.64
CA THR A 10 -1.36 -9.62 23.83
C THR A 10 -0.21 -8.62 23.75
N ILE A 11 0.67 -8.64 24.75
CA ILE A 11 1.92 -7.84 24.77
C ILE A 11 3.13 -8.76 24.84
N LYS A 12 4.30 -8.27 24.45
CA LYS A 12 5.58 -8.98 24.58
C LYS A 12 6.46 -8.32 25.62
N CYS A 13 6.93 -9.07 26.62
CA CYS A 13 7.96 -8.61 27.54
C CYS A 13 9.34 -8.74 26.87
N LEU A 14 10.03 -7.62 26.63
CA LEU A 14 11.30 -7.63 25.90
C LEU A 14 12.45 -8.22 26.72
N GLN A 15 12.33 -8.22 28.05
CA GLN A 15 13.37 -8.74 28.94
C GLN A 15 13.39 -10.27 29.02
N THR A 16 12.22 -10.90 28.93
CA THR A 16 12.07 -12.36 29.04
C THR A 16 11.70 -13.03 27.71
N GLY A 17 11.26 -12.25 26.72
CA GLY A 17 10.72 -12.74 25.46
C GLY A 17 9.30 -13.31 25.55
N ALA A 18 8.65 -13.27 26.73
CA ALA A 18 7.34 -13.86 26.94
C ALA A 18 6.21 -13.03 26.31
N PHE A 19 5.24 -13.72 25.68
CA PHE A 19 3.95 -13.14 25.28
C PHE A 19 2.97 -13.24 26.44
N ILE A 20 2.37 -12.12 26.82
CA ILE A 20 1.52 -11.97 27.99
C ILE A 20 0.12 -11.58 27.48
N PRO A 21 -0.86 -12.48 27.57
CA PRO A 21 -2.24 -12.14 27.24
C PRO A 21 -2.89 -11.34 28.36
N ARG A 22 -3.93 -10.60 28.02
CA ARG A 22 -4.73 -9.82 28.97
C ARG A 22 -5.40 -10.73 30.00
N GLY A 23 -5.36 -10.30 31.25
CA GLY A 23 -5.82 -11.10 32.40
C GLY A 23 -4.77 -12.07 32.96
N HIS A 24 -3.61 -12.21 32.33
CA HIS A 24 -2.47 -12.93 32.92
C HIS A 24 -1.88 -12.13 34.09
N ARG A 25 -1.34 -12.81 35.12
CA ARG A 25 -0.73 -12.16 36.31
C ARG A 25 0.27 -11.06 35.96
N LEU A 26 1.09 -11.28 34.93
CA LEU A 26 2.14 -10.35 34.50
C LEU A 26 1.59 -9.12 33.74
N TRP A 27 0.31 -9.12 33.37
CA TRP A 27 -0.33 -7.95 32.77
C TRP A 27 -0.41 -6.78 33.75
N ASN A 28 -0.65 -7.06 35.03
CA ASN A 28 -0.67 -6.04 36.08
C ASN A 28 0.69 -5.33 36.20
N ASP A 29 1.80 -6.05 35.99
CA ASP A 29 3.15 -5.48 36.01
C ASP A 29 3.37 -4.54 34.82
N TYR A 30 2.79 -4.86 33.66
CA TYR A 30 2.76 -3.97 32.49
C TYR A 30 1.93 -2.71 32.74
N GLU A 31 0.72 -2.85 33.30
CA GLU A 31 -0.14 -1.70 33.59
C GLU A 31 0.46 -0.76 34.63
N ALA A 32 1.08 -1.31 35.68
CA ALA A 32 1.82 -0.53 36.68
C ALA A 32 3.01 0.22 36.05
N TRP A 33 3.72 -0.44 35.13
CA TRP A 33 4.82 0.17 34.38
C TRP A 33 4.35 1.30 33.47
N CYS A 34 3.21 1.15 32.77
CA CYS A 34 2.61 2.23 32.00
C CYS A 34 2.11 3.39 32.88
N THR A 35 1.52 3.08 34.03
CA THR A 35 1.05 4.09 35.00
C THR A 35 2.21 4.92 35.57
N ALA A 36 3.41 4.35 35.65
CA ALA A 36 4.63 5.08 36.01
C ALA A 36 5.14 6.03 34.89
N GLY A 37 4.41 6.16 33.78
CA GLY A 37 4.71 7.07 32.67
C GLY A 37 5.56 6.45 31.56
N ASN A 38 5.72 5.13 31.52
CA ASN A 38 6.45 4.47 30.45
C ASN A 38 5.54 4.08 29.27
N GLU A 39 6.05 4.15 28.06
CA GLU A 39 5.32 3.76 26.84
C GLU A 39 5.90 2.46 26.25
N PRO A 40 5.06 1.46 25.94
CA PRO A 40 5.53 0.24 25.29
C PRO A 40 6.04 0.55 23.88
N GLU A 41 7.02 -0.24 23.42
CA GLU A 41 7.43 -0.20 22.03
C GLU A 41 6.25 -0.54 21.11
N PRO A 42 6.14 0.10 19.93
CA PRO A 42 5.07 -0.18 18.99
C PRO A 42 5.20 -1.61 18.43
N VAL A 43 4.13 -2.08 17.80
CA VAL A 43 4.14 -3.35 17.05
C VAL A 43 5.29 -3.32 16.05
N PRO A 44 6.16 -4.35 16.02
CA PRO A 44 7.28 -4.36 15.09
C PRO A 44 6.77 -4.36 13.64
N PRO A 45 7.47 -3.69 12.71
CA PRO A 45 7.08 -3.66 11.31
C PRO A 45 7.11 -5.08 10.72
N LEU A 46 6.11 -5.40 9.87
CA LEU A 46 6.00 -6.67 9.13
C LEU A 46 7.27 -7.02 8.34
N PHE A 47 7.96 -6.00 7.83
CA PHE A 47 9.22 -6.15 7.11
C PHE A 47 10.22 -5.13 7.61
N ALA A 48 11.50 -5.50 7.64
CA ALA A 48 12.56 -4.53 7.90
C ALA A 48 12.49 -3.41 6.84
N PRO A 49 12.56 -2.13 7.25
CA PRO A 49 12.64 -0.99 6.33
C PRO A 49 13.76 -1.17 5.31
N GLY A 50 13.49 -0.86 4.04
CA GLY A 50 14.46 -1.02 2.95
C GLY A 50 14.83 -2.47 2.59
N SER A 51 14.22 -3.47 3.22
CA SER A 51 14.45 -4.88 2.87
C SER A 51 13.87 -5.24 1.49
N ALA A 52 14.41 -6.29 0.87
CA ALA A 52 13.86 -6.81 -0.38
C ALA A 52 12.38 -7.23 -0.25
N GLN A 53 11.97 -7.74 0.93
CA GLN A 53 10.58 -8.06 1.22
C GLN A 53 9.70 -6.80 1.28
N PHE A 54 10.20 -5.73 1.91
CA PHE A 54 9.53 -4.43 1.94
C PHE A 54 9.32 -3.87 0.52
N HIS A 55 10.36 -3.84 -0.32
CA HIS A 55 10.25 -3.39 -1.71
C HIS A 55 9.27 -4.24 -2.52
N ARG A 56 9.36 -5.58 -2.40
CA ARG A 56 8.44 -6.49 -3.09
C ARG A 56 6.98 -6.27 -2.67
N PHE A 57 6.73 -6.05 -1.37
CA PHE A 57 5.39 -5.81 -0.86
C PHE A 57 4.79 -4.51 -1.43
N ILE A 58 5.53 -3.40 -1.35
CA ILE A 58 5.07 -2.10 -1.84
C ILE A 58 4.85 -2.12 -3.37
N ARG A 59 5.79 -2.69 -4.13
CA ARG A 59 5.66 -2.82 -5.59
C ARG A 59 4.48 -3.71 -5.98
N GLY A 60 4.23 -4.78 -5.24
CA GLY A 60 3.05 -5.62 -5.43
C GLY A 60 1.74 -4.85 -5.23
N LYS A 61 1.66 -4.03 -4.17
CA LYS A 61 0.48 -3.20 -3.90
C LYS A 61 0.25 -2.13 -4.96
N ALA A 62 1.32 -1.48 -5.43
CA ALA A 62 1.22 -0.53 -6.54
C ALA A 62 0.75 -1.19 -7.83
N TRP A 63 1.26 -2.40 -8.13
CA TRP A 63 0.81 -3.17 -9.29
C TRP A 63 -0.68 -3.55 -9.19
N GLU A 64 -1.12 -4.06 -8.03
CA GLU A 64 -2.54 -4.39 -7.77
C GLU A 64 -3.45 -3.17 -7.99
N TRP A 65 -3.03 -2.00 -7.50
CA TRP A 65 -3.75 -0.74 -7.65
C TRP A 65 -3.85 -0.29 -9.11
N MET A 66 -2.73 -0.30 -9.85
CA MET A 66 -2.71 0.04 -11.27
C MET A 66 -3.55 -0.95 -12.10
N ALA A 67 -3.47 -2.24 -11.78
CA ALA A 67 -4.26 -3.27 -12.45
C ALA A 67 -5.76 -3.11 -12.17
N GLN A 68 -6.15 -2.63 -10.98
CA GLN A 68 -7.56 -2.32 -10.69
C GLN A 68 -8.06 -1.17 -11.56
N CYS A 69 -7.29 -0.09 -11.70
CA CYS A 69 -7.65 1.02 -12.58
C CYS A 69 -7.83 0.57 -14.05
N ALA A 70 -7.00 -0.34 -14.54
CA ALA A 70 -7.18 -0.92 -15.87
C ALA A 70 -8.48 -1.74 -15.97
N ARG A 71 -8.81 -2.54 -14.94
CA ARG A 71 -10.06 -3.32 -14.88
C ARG A 71 -11.30 -2.45 -14.82
N ASP A 72 -11.27 -1.38 -14.04
CA ASP A 72 -12.38 -0.43 -13.93
C ASP A 72 -12.69 0.20 -15.30
N ARG A 73 -11.68 0.32 -16.16
CA ARG A 73 -11.80 0.79 -17.55
C ARG A 73 -12.16 -0.29 -18.57
N GLY A 74 -12.41 -1.53 -18.12
CA GLY A 74 -12.81 -2.65 -18.97
C GLY A 74 -11.66 -3.44 -19.61
N TYR A 75 -10.44 -3.33 -19.10
CA TYR A 75 -9.30 -4.13 -19.55
C TYR A 75 -9.02 -5.30 -18.62
N ASP A 76 -8.56 -6.44 -19.15
CA ASP A 76 -8.23 -7.61 -18.34
C ASP A 76 -6.97 -7.38 -17.46
N SER A 77 -6.03 -6.59 -17.97
CA SER A 77 -4.75 -6.32 -17.31
C SER A 77 -4.14 -4.99 -17.78
N ILE A 78 -3.06 -4.58 -17.10
CA ILE A 78 -2.23 -3.43 -17.49
C ILE A 78 -1.72 -3.62 -18.93
N GLU A 79 -1.20 -4.80 -19.24
CA GLU A 79 -0.67 -5.15 -20.55
C GLU A 79 -1.75 -5.10 -21.64
N SER A 80 -2.95 -5.58 -21.34
CA SER A 80 -4.10 -5.50 -22.25
C SER A 80 -4.41 -4.04 -22.59
N CYS A 81 -4.48 -3.16 -21.59
CA CYS A 81 -4.67 -1.72 -21.79
C CYS A 81 -3.54 -1.12 -22.65
N CYS A 82 -2.28 -1.32 -22.25
CA CYS A 82 -1.11 -0.76 -22.94
C CYS A 82 -0.96 -1.25 -24.40
N SER A 83 -1.48 -2.44 -24.73
CA SER A 83 -1.38 -3.00 -26.09
C SER A 83 -2.08 -2.14 -27.14
N TYR A 84 -3.05 -1.32 -26.74
CA TYR A 84 -3.82 -0.46 -27.64
C TYR A 84 -3.14 0.85 -28.04
N VAL A 85 -1.87 1.09 -27.67
CA VAL A 85 -1.15 2.34 -27.98
C VAL A 85 -1.16 2.70 -29.47
N GLY A 86 -1.21 1.71 -30.37
CA GLY A 86 -1.30 1.89 -31.83
C GLY A 86 -2.71 1.71 -32.41
N SER A 87 -3.75 1.67 -31.57
CA SER A 87 -5.12 1.45 -32.02
C SER A 87 -5.62 2.59 -32.91
N ALA A 88 -6.34 2.25 -33.98
CA ALA A 88 -7.02 3.24 -34.81
C ALA A 88 -8.24 3.88 -34.11
N VAL A 89 -8.71 3.29 -32.99
CA VAL A 89 -9.77 3.85 -32.17
C VAL A 89 -9.14 4.85 -31.18
N PRO A 90 -9.41 6.17 -31.29
CA PRO A 90 -8.71 7.19 -30.51
C PRO A 90 -8.79 6.98 -29.00
N ARG A 91 -9.95 6.52 -28.51
CA ARG A 91 -10.16 6.26 -27.08
C ARG A 91 -9.19 5.20 -26.56
N TYR A 92 -9.09 4.04 -27.22
CA TYR A 92 -8.22 2.95 -26.79
C TYR A 92 -6.74 3.33 -26.86
N ALA A 93 -6.33 4.09 -27.88
CA ALA A 93 -4.99 4.62 -27.96
C ALA A 93 -4.69 5.59 -26.82
N GLN A 94 -5.63 6.47 -26.48
CA GLN A 94 -5.48 7.43 -25.40
C GLN A 94 -5.46 6.75 -24.01
N ASP A 95 -6.33 5.77 -23.76
CA ASP A 95 -6.29 4.94 -22.55
C ASP A 95 -4.92 4.27 -22.39
N ALA A 96 -4.37 3.67 -23.45
CA ALA A 96 -3.06 3.04 -23.44
C ALA A 96 -1.93 4.04 -23.14
N ILE A 97 -1.95 5.21 -23.77
CA ILE A 97 -0.95 6.28 -23.55
C ILE A 97 -0.99 6.75 -22.09
N ALA A 98 -2.19 7.00 -21.55
CA ALA A 98 -2.37 7.41 -20.16
C ALA A 98 -1.89 6.32 -19.18
N MET A 99 -2.20 5.05 -19.46
CA MET A 99 -1.76 3.93 -18.63
C MET A 99 -0.25 3.78 -18.60
N ILE A 100 0.42 3.87 -19.76
CA ILE A 100 1.88 3.79 -19.86
C ILE A 100 2.52 4.93 -19.07
N ALA A 101 2.08 6.17 -19.33
CA ALA A 101 2.61 7.35 -18.66
C ALA A 101 2.42 7.28 -17.13
N TRP A 102 1.24 6.84 -16.68
CA TRP A 102 0.94 6.69 -15.26
C TRP A 102 1.78 5.59 -14.60
N ARG A 103 1.86 4.41 -15.23
CA ARG A 103 2.68 3.29 -14.74
C ARG A 103 4.14 3.69 -14.59
N ASP A 104 4.68 4.39 -15.58
CA ASP A 104 6.07 4.83 -15.56
C ASP A 104 6.29 5.88 -14.45
N GLY A 105 5.35 6.82 -14.28
CA GLY A 105 5.38 7.79 -13.18
C GLY A 105 5.31 7.14 -11.79
N VAL A 106 4.45 6.14 -11.62
CA VAL A 106 4.36 5.36 -10.37
C VAL A 106 5.66 4.62 -10.08
N ASN A 107 6.25 3.94 -11.07
CA ASN A 107 7.51 3.23 -10.88
C ASN A 107 8.67 4.16 -10.49
N LEU A 108 8.77 5.33 -11.12
CA LEU A 108 9.79 6.33 -10.79
C LEU A 108 9.60 6.90 -9.37
N ALA A 109 8.36 7.16 -8.97
CA ALA A 109 8.05 7.62 -7.62
C ALA A 109 8.39 6.55 -6.57
N LEU A 110 8.13 5.27 -6.86
CA LEU A 110 8.50 4.16 -5.99
C LEU A 110 10.02 4.05 -5.81
N GLU A 111 10.81 4.18 -6.87
CA GLU A 111 12.28 4.19 -6.77
C GLU A 111 12.79 5.31 -5.84
N THR A 112 12.13 6.47 -5.87
CA THR A 112 12.45 7.59 -4.98
C THR A 112 12.10 7.27 -3.54
N ILE A 113 10.89 6.75 -3.29
CA ILE A 113 10.42 6.40 -1.94
C ILE A 113 11.28 5.30 -1.32
N GLU A 114 11.64 4.28 -2.09
CA GLU A 114 12.53 3.18 -1.66
C GLU A 114 13.92 3.71 -1.27
N SER A 115 14.38 4.79 -1.92
CA SER A 115 15.67 5.42 -1.64
C SER A 115 15.67 6.31 -0.38
N THR A 116 14.50 6.73 0.11
CA THR A 116 14.34 7.66 1.24
C THR A 116 13.65 7.06 2.47
N ALA A 117 13.32 5.77 2.45
CA ALA A 117 12.48 5.15 3.48
C ALA A 117 13.20 5.06 4.85
N GLU A 118 12.98 6.06 5.70
CA GLU A 118 13.35 6.05 7.11
C GLU A 118 12.34 5.23 7.96
N GLU A 119 12.85 4.09 8.42
CA GLU A 119 12.51 3.27 9.60
C GLU A 119 11.07 2.84 9.95
N ASN A 120 10.01 3.23 9.26
CA ASN A 120 8.65 2.81 9.65
C ASN A 120 8.01 1.72 8.76
N ALA A 121 7.16 0.89 9.39
CA ALA A 121 6.39 -0.16 8.73
C ALA A 121 5.67 0.36 7.46
N PRO A 122 5.55 -0.46 6.40
CA PRO A 122 4.90 -0.04 5.16
C PRO A 122 3.41 0.22 5.38
N ASP A 123 3.03 1.48 5.57
CA ASP A 123 1.64 1.92 5.44
C ASP A 123 1.36 2.20 3.96
N TRP A 124 0.77 1.21 3.29
CA TRP A 124 0.38 1.32 1.88
C TRP A 124 -0.43 2.59 1.60
N ARG A 125 -1.31 3.02 2.52
CA ARG A 125 -2.17 4.20 2.30
C ARG A 125 -1.35 5.48 2.25
N LYS A 126 -0.30 5.59 3.08
CA LYS A 126 0.64 6.71 3.04
C LYS A 126 1.51 6.69 1.79
N VAL A 127 1.93 5.50 1.34
CA VAL A 127 2.69 5.36 0.09
C VAL A 127 1.82 5.75 -1.10
N GLN A 128 0.61 5.19 -1.21
CA GLN A 128 -0.34 5.46 -2.29
C GLN A 128 -0.67 6.95 -2.42
N ALA A 129 -0.80 7.68 -1.30
CA ALA A 129 -1.06 9.11 -1.30
C ALA A 129 0.09 9.96 -1.88
N GLN A 130 1.32 9.44 -1.88
CA GLN A 130 2.51 10.09 -2.45
C GLN A 130 2.74 9.71 -3.92
N LEU A 131 2.14 8.61 -4.38
CA LEU A 131 2.27 8.18 -5.77
C LEU A 131 1.48 9.12 -6.70
N PRO A 132 1.91 9.28 -7.96
CA PRO A 132 1.12 9.99 -8.96
C PRO A 132 -0.28 9.38 -9.08
N GLN A 133 -1.31 10.23 -8.98
CA GLN A 133 -2.70 9.79 -9.07
C GLN A 133 -3.10 9.64 -10.55
N PRO A 134 -3.95 8.64 -10.89
CA PRO A 134 -4.31 8.36 -12.28
C PRO A 134 -4.91 9.58 -12.97
N ASP A 135 -5.75 10.36 -12.30
CA ASP A 135 -6.44 11.53 -12.89
C ASP A 135 -5.50 12.59 -13.48
N ALA A 136 -4.21 12.60 -13.09
CA ALA A 136 -3.22 13.51 -13.64
C ALA A 136 -2.73 13.14 -15.06
N PHE A 137 -3.09 11.97 -15.59
CA PHE A 137 -2.50 11.41 -16.83
C PHE A 137 -3.39 11.48 -18.07
N GLY A 138 -4.43 12.33 -18.05
CA GLY A 138 -5.18 12.66 -19.27
C GLY A 138 -6.03 11.51 -19.82
N TRP A 139 -6.56 10.67 -18.93
CA TRP A 139 -7.47 9.59 -19.29
C TRP A 139 -8.72 10.12 -20.00
N PRO A 140 -9.26 9.38 -20.99
CA PRO A 140 -10.55 9.71 -21.57
C PRO A 140 -11.66 9.58 -20.53
N ALA A 141 -12.71 10.38 -20.72
CA ALA A 141 -13.90 10.30 -19.87
C ALA A 141 -14.53 8.91 -19.97
N GLU A 142 -14.95 8.39 -18.82
CA GLU A 142 -15.66 7.12 -18.74
C GLU A 142 -16.99 7.23 -19.50
N GLN A 143 -17.30 6.25 -20.35
CA GLN A 143 -18.58 6.26 -21.05
C GLN A 143 -19.68 6.11 -20.00
N ALA A 144 -20.58 7.10 -19.93
CA ALA A 144 -21.87 6.89 -19.28
C ALA A 144 -22.52 5.67 -19.96
N PRO A 145 -23.09 4.73 -19.19
CA PRO A 145 -23.75 3.57 -19.78
C PRO A 145 -24.79 4.08 -20.78
N GLU A 146 -24.71 3.64 -22.03
CA GLU A 146 -25.74 3.92 -23.01
C GLU A 146 -27.06 3.40 -22.43
N ILE A 147 -27.91 4.32 -21.98
CA ILE A 147 -29.31 4.00 -21.71
C ILE A 147 -29.89 3.67 -23.07
N ILE A 148 -29.91 2.39 -23.42
CA ILE A 148 -30.65 1.88 -24.58
C ILE A 148 -32.12 2.21 -24.29
N GLY A 149 -32.55 3.35 -24.81
CA GLY A 149 -33.92 3.82 -24.70
C GLY A 149 -34.84 2.98 -25.58
N GLY A 150 -35.83 2.36 -24.93
CA GLY A 150 -37.21 2.18 -25.40
C GLY A 150 -37.44 1.43 -26.71
#